data_AF-A0A5C9EI11-F1
#
_entry.id   AF-A0A5C9EI11-F1
#
_cell.length_a   1.000
_cell.length_b   1.000
_cell.length_c   1.000
_cell.angle_alpha   90.00
_cell.angle_beta   90.00
_cell.angle_gamma   90.00
#
_symmetry.space_group_name_H-M   'P 1'
#
loop_
_entity.id
_entity.type
_entity.pdbx_description
1 polymer ?
#
loop_
_entity_poly.entity_id
_entity_poly.type
_entity_poly.pdbx_seq_one_letter_code
_entity_poly.pdbx_strand_id
1 'polypeptide(L)'
;MSNQINVAIVGVGDVASALVQGVENYKKNPGKVIGILPEITQYSIDDINFVLGIEVNANKVGKDLSKAIFEEPNCNMKLFEPGFLDAPVVKGPIMDGIDSNIKEIIPISEEQQEVDVVEELKNKNVDVTVILLPTGAHKAVKFYAMSALDAGACVVNGMPSHVAKDPEIVQKAQKLNLSLIGDDVKSQIGATIIHRSLANLFPMRGAILDRTIQLDWGGCSDFCNLLTPQKDGKLRYEEGKRQSKTEAVVANLQNKDTVDCQISAVDYIPFLKNQKEAYMRLEGRIFGGAPVRVDITMFVQDGNNSAGIIADSIRVSKIAKDREIGGVLQSASSFFNKHPPEQLEDRIAKQRLVEFIEGKRER
;
A
#
# COMPACT_ATOMS: atom_id res chain seq x y z
N MET A 1 16.78 1.57 26.04
CA MET A 1 16.92 1.32 24.60
C MET A 1 16.17 2.43 23.89
N SER A 2 16.69 2.99 22.80
CA SER A 2 15.96 4.03 22.07
C SER A 2 14.64 3.45 21.54
N ASN A 3 13.51 4.12 21.80
CA ASN A 3 12.20 3.72 21.28
C ASN A 3 12.06 3.94 19.76
N GLN A 4 13.12 4.39 19.08
CA GLN A 4 13.08 4.73 17.66
C GLN A 4 12.97 3.49 16.76
N ILE A 5 12.31 3.69 15.63
CA ILE A 5 12.14 2.74 14.52
C ILE A 5 12.85 3.34 13.31
N ASN A 6 14.01 2.82 12.94
CA ASN A 6 14.71 3.30 11.75
C ASN A 6 14.03 2.73 10.49
N VAL A 7 13.52 3.61 9.64
CA VAL A 7 12.73 3.25 8.45
C VAL A 7 13.45 3.64 7.17
N ALA A 8 13.57 2.69 6.25
CA ALA A 8 13.94 2.94 4.87
C ALA A 8 12.71 2.85 3.96
N ILE A 9 12.62 3.73 2.95
CA ILE A 9 11.55 3.72 1.95
C ILE A 9 12.14 3.40 0.57
N VAL A 10 11.66 2.34 -0.05
CA VAL A 10 11.98 1.97 -1.43
C VAL A 10 10.85 2.42 -2.33
N GLY A 11 11.12 3.35 -3.25
CA GLY A 11 10.12 4.03 -4.06
C GLY A 11 9.56 5.27 -3.35
N VAL A 12 10.17 6.43 -3.60
CA VAL A 12 9.81 7.72 -3.00
C VAL A 12 8.68 8.39 -3.80
N GLY A 13 7.54 7.69 -3.95
CA GLY A 13 6.36 8.13 -4.68
C GLY A 13 5.38 8.98 -3.85
N ASP A 14 4.14 9.14 -4.34
CA ASP A 14 3.09 9.91 -3.65
C ASP A 14 2.70 9.33 -2.28
N VAL A 15 2.66 8.01 -2.15
CA VAL A 15 2.38 7.34 -0.87
C VAL A 15 3.49 7.61 0.15
N ALA A 16 4.76 7.57 -0.30
CA ALA A 16 5.90 7.95 0.53
C ALA A 16 5.82 9.42 0.96
N SER A 17 5.42 10.30 0.04
CA SER A 17 5.17 11.71 0.35
C SER A 17 4.12 11.89 1.43
N ALA A 18 2.98 11.21 1.32
CA ALA A 18 1.93 11.27 2.33
C ALA A 18 2.39 10.71 3.70
N LEU A 19 3.14 9.61 3.70
CA LEU A 19 3.69 8.99 4.91
C LEU A 19 4.66 9.92 5.64
N VAL A 20 5.67 10.43 4.94
CA VAL A 20 6.70 11.30 5.54
C VAL A 20 6.08 12.60 6.03
N GLN A 21 5.22 13.25 5.23
CA GLN A 21 4.51 14.45 5.66
C GLN A 21 3.65 14.20 6.91
N GLY A 22 2.91 13.08 6.93
CA GLY A 22 2.01 12.73 8.03
C GLY A 22 2.77 12.50 9.34
N VAL A 23 3.80 11.66 9.32
CA VAL A 23 4.64 11.35 10.49
C VAL A 23 5.29 12.61 11.05
N GLU A 24 5.93 13.43 10.19
CA GLU A 24 6.62 14.64 10.62
C GLU A 24 5.67 15.73 11.10
N ASN A 25 4.46 15.81 10.54
CA ASN A 25 3.41 16.68 11.04
C ASN A 25 2.99 16.28 12.45
N TYR A 26 2.78 14.99 12.69
CA TYR A 26 2.33 14.47 13.98
C TYR A 26 3.38 14.60 15.07
N LYS A 27 4.67 14.46 14.74
CA LYS A 27 5.78 14.81 15.66
C LYS A 27 5.73 16.25 16.16
N LYS A 28 5.38 17.21 15.27
CA LYS A 28 5.23 18.62 15.67
C LYS A 28 3.86 18.92 16.30
N ASN A 29 2.85 18.10 16.05
CA ASN A 29 1.46 18.32 16.46
C ASN A 29 0.82 17.05 17.08
N PRO A 30 1.34 16.55 18.21
CA PRO A 30 0.96 15.23 18.75
C PRO A 30 -0.51 15.13 19.22
N GLY A 31 -1.20 16.26 19.42
CA GLY A 31 -2.62 16.29 19.78
C GLY A 31 -3.60 16.14 18.61
N LYS A 32 -3.12 15.98 17.37
CA LYS A 32 -3.96 16.00 16.14
C LYS A 32 -3.84 14.72 15.31
N VAL A 33 -3.35 13.63 15.91
CA VAL A 33 -3.09 12.40 15.18
C VAL A 33 -4.40 11.72 14.75
N ILE A 34 -4.56 11.52 13.45
CA ILE A 34 -5.70 10.82 12.86
C ILE A 34 -5.23 9.75 11.89
N GLY A 35 -6.06 8.72 11.70
CA GLY A 35 -5.83 7.70 10.70
C GLY A 35 -4.79 6.64 11.09
N ILE A 36 -4.63 6.39 12.39
CA ILE A 36 -3.79 5.31 12.92
C ILE A 36 -4.59 4.53 13.96
N LEU A 37 -4.18 3.30 14.24
CA LEU A 37 -4.79 2.49 15.30
C LEU A 37 -4.32 2.99 16.69
N PRO A 38 -5.25 3.35 17.59
CA PRO A 38 -4.94 3.68 18.98
C PRO A 38 -4.52 2.47 19.82
N GLU A 39 -4.81 1.24 19.37
CA GLU A 39 -4.44 0.02 20.08
C GLU A 39 -2.93 -0.26 20.06
N ILE A 40 -2.17 0.38 19.16
CA ILE A 40 -0.70 0.29 19.11
C ILE A 40 -0.12 1.31 20.09
N THR A 41 0.19 0.86 21.32
CA THR A 41 0.70 1.70 22.41
C THR A 41 2.20 1.54 22.69
N GLN A 42 2.83 0.50 22.10
CA GLN A 42 4.25 0.19 22.31
C GLN A 42 5.16 1.16 21.56
N TYR A 43 4.70 1.65 20.39
CA TYR A 43 5.37 2.70 19.63
C TYR A 43 4.35 3.76 19.21
N SER A 44 4.68 5.00 19.53
CA SER A 44 4.01 6.17 19.03
C SER A 44 4.39 6.43 17.56
N ILE A 45 3.72 7.39 16.93
CA ILE A 45 4.15 7.87 15.61
C ILE A 45 5.49 8.59 15.67
N ASP A 46 5.79 9.24 16.80
CA ASP A 46 7.01 10.03 16.98
C ASP A 46 8.26 9.15 17.00
N ASP A 47 8.09 7.87 17.28
CA ASP A 47 9.14 6.86 17.27
C ASP A 47 9.59 6.49 15.84
N ILE A 48 8.79 6.77 14.81
CA ILE A 48 9.17 6.49 13.41
C ILE A 48 10.26 7.46 12.96
N ASN A 49 11.44 6.95 12.64
CA ASN A 49 12.58 7.74 12.19
C ASN A 49 12.97 7.35 10.76
N PHE A 50 12.75 8.22 9.78
CA PHE A 50 13.18 7.95 8.40
C PHE A 50 14.69 8.16 8.29
N VAL A 51 15.42 7.17 7.76
CA VAL A 51 16.89 7.22 7.70
C VAL A 51 17.45 7.04 6.28
N LEU A 52 16.63 6.57 5.34
CA LEU A 52 17.04 6.30 3.97
C LEU A 52 15.84 6.31 3.01
N GLY A 53 16.01 6.94 1.85
CA GLY A 53 15.14 6.71 0.69
C GLY A 53 15.93 6.02 -0.42
N ILE A 54 15.27 5.15 -1.17
CA ILE A 54 15.85 4.50 -2.36
C ILE A 54 14.94 4.80 -3.55
N GLU A 55 15.51 5.36 -4.61
CA GLU A 55 14.79 5.75 -5.82
C GLU A 55 15.64 5.58 -7.08
N VAL A 56 15.04 5.68 -8.26
CA VAL A 56 15.68 5.67 -9.57
C VAL A 56 15.53 7.01 -10.31
N ASN A 57 14.53 7.82 -9.96
CA ASN A 57 14.30 9.13 -10.59
C ASN A 57 15.46 10.10 -10.27
N ALA A 58 16.09 10.60 -11.33
CA ALA A 58 17.24 11.49 -11.28
C ALA A 58 16.95 12.80 -10.53
N ASN A 59 15.70 13.27 -10.51
CA ASN A 59 15.29 14.46 -9.78
C ASN A 59 15.23 14.24 -8.27
N LYS A 60 15.17 12.98 -7.80
CA LYS A 60 15.04 12.61 -6.39
C LYS A 60 16.36 12.12 -5.80
N VAL A 61 17.10 11.33 -6.57
CA VAL A 61 18.41 10.80 -6.17
C VAL A 61 19.37 11.94 -5.81
N GLY A 62 20.05 11.82 -4.67
CA GLY A 62 21.00 12.80 -4.13
C GLY A 62 20.36 13.89 -3.25
N LYS A 63 19.03 13.93 -3.11
CA LYS A 63 18.33 14.85 -2.21
C LYS A 63 18.08 14.21 -0.84
N ASP A 64 17.82 15.03 0.17
CA ASP A 64 17.24 14.56 1.43
C ASP A 64 15.77 14.19 1.21
N LEU A 65 15.29 13.18 1.94
CA LEU A 65 13.91 12.70 1.85
C LEU A 65 12.89 13.83 2.08
N SER A 66 13.18 14.81 2.96
CA SER A 66 12.32 15.98 3.19
C SER A 66 12.01 16.79 1.93
N LYS A 67 12.92 16.75 0.94
CA LYS A 67 12.78 17.46 -0.34
C LYS A 67 12.31 16.51 -1.44
N ALA A 68 12.89 15.31 -1.53
CA ALA A 68 12.62 14.35 -2.58
C ALA A 68 11.13 13.94 -2.66
N ILE A 69 10.41 13.93 -1.54
CA ILE A 69 8.97 13.64 -1.51
C ILE A 69 8.10 14.66 -2.26
N PHE A 70 8.62 15.85 -2.58
CA PHE A 70 7.92 16.89 -3.33
C PHE A 70 8.37 17.00 -4.79
N GLU A 71 9.35 16.21 -5.20
CA GLU A 71 9.90 16.26 -6.55
C GLU A 71 9.04 15.49 -7.55
N GLU A 72 8.95 16.03 -8.76
CA GLU A 72 8.17 15.42 -9.84
C GLU A 72 8.61 13.97 -10.14
N PRO A 73 7.67 13.08 -10.49
CA PRO A 73 6.26 13.35 -10.76
C PRO A 73 5.35 13.23 -9.52
N ASN A 74 5.89 13.34 -8.29
CA ASN A 74 5.02 13.36 -7.12
C ASN A 74 4.06 14.55 -7.20
N CYS A 75 2.81 14.29 -6.91
CA CYS A 75 1.70 15.22 -7.00
C CYS A 75 0.78 15.16 -5.77
N ASN A 76 1.20 14.44 -4.72
CA ASN A 76 0.52 14.40 -3.44
C ASN A 76 0.31 15.80 -2.87
N MET A 77 -0.81 15.99 -2.16
CA MET A 77 -1.10 17.28 -1.53
C MET A 77 -0.02 17.63 -0.49
N LYS A 78 0.40 18.89 -0.47
CA LYS A 78 1.32 19.41 0.54
C LYS A 78 0.54 19.82 1.79
N LEU A 79 0.43 18.90 2.74
CA LEU A 79 -0.20 19.15 4.06
C LEU A 79 0.80 19.67 5.07
N PHE A 80 2.06 19.25 4.95
CA PHE A 80 3.12 19.61 5.88
C PHE A 80 4.47 19.56 5.17
N GLU A 81 5.40 20.40 5.58
CA GLU A 81 6.77 20.42 5.07
C GLU A 81 7.74 19.98 6.17
N PRO A 82 8.35 18.78 6.04
CA PRO A 82 9.38 18.33 6.96
C PRO A 82 10.58 19.28 6.99
N GLY A 83 11.25 19.35 8.15
CA GLY A 83 12.61 19.89 8.20
C GLY A 83 13.61 18.92 7.56
N PHE A 84 14.89 19.25 7.58
CA PHE A 84 15.95 18.33 7.14
C PHE A 84 15.92 17.05 7.99
N LEU A 85 15.81 15.89 7.34
CA LEU A 85 15.65 14.60 8.03
C LEU A 85 16.97 13.84 8.22
N ASP A 86 18.04 14.25 7.53
CA ASP A 86 19.29 13.48 7.42
C ASP A 86 19.07 12.06 6.86
N ALA A 87 18.12 11.97 5.93
CA ALA A 87 17.69 10.75 5.27
C ALA A 87 17.98 10.88 3.77
N PRO A 88 19.19 10.55 3.30
CA PRO A 88 19.55 10.69 1.90
C PRO A 88 18.70 9.78 1.02
N VAL A 89 18.37 10.25 -0.19
CA VAL A 89 17.77 9.43 -1.25
C VAL A 89 18.88 8.95 -2.18
N VAL A 90 19.12 7.64 -2.20
CA VAL A 90 20.18 7.00 -2.99
C VAL A 90 19.61 6.29 -4.21
N LYS A 91 20.44 6.08 -5.24
CA LYS A 91 20.01 5.36 -6.44
C LYS A 91 20.02 3.86 -6.20
N GLY A 92 18.88 3.22 -6.27
CA GLY A 92 18.77 1.75 -6.20
C GLY A 92 18.82 1.08 -7.58
N PRO A 93 19.04 -0.25 -7.63
CA PRO A 93 18.87 -1.03 -8.85
C PRO A 93 17.47 -0.90 -9.47
N ILE A 94 17.41 -0.61 -10.76
CA ILE A 94 16.15 -0.36 -11.48
C ILE A 94 15.34 -1.65 -11.68
N MET A 95 15.98 -2.70 -12.21
CA MET A 95 15.36 -3.98 -12.58
C MET A 95 14.12 -3.79 -13.49
N ASP A 96 12.98 -4.40 -13.16
CA ASP A 96 11.69 -4.23 -13.85
C ASP A 96 10.84 -3.09 -13.26
N GLY A 97 11.43 -2.23 -12.42
CA GLY A 97 10.74 -1.15 -11.71
C GLY A 97 10.11 -0.09 -12.61
N ILE A 98 10.58 0.04 -13.85
CA ILE A 98 10.11 1.02 -14.83
C ILE A 98 9.65 0.37 -16.15
N ASP A 99 9.36 -0.93 -16.16
CA ASP A 99 8.92 -1.69 -17.35
C ASP A 99 7.44 -1.42 -17.72
N SER A 100 7.01 -0.17 -17.60
CA SER A 100 5.64 0.30 -17.86
C SER A 100 5.64 1.68 -18.52
N ASN A 101 4.46 2.30 -18.64
CA ASN A 101 4.32 3.68 -19.12
C ASN A 101 5.00 4.72 -18.20
N ILE A 102 5.31 4.35 -16.96
CA ILE A 102 5.93 5.27 -16.00
C ILE A 102 7.33 5.74 -16.47
N LYS A 103 8.02 4.95 -17.31
CA LYS A 103 9.33 5.33 -17.89
C LYS A 103 9.29 6.62 -18.71
N GLU A 104 8.12 7.00 -19.23
CA GLU A 104 7.98 8.21 -20.04
C GLU A 104 8.00 9.49 -19.18
N ILE A 105 7.71 9.36 -17.89
CA ILE A 105 7.61 10.49 -16.95
C ILE A 105 8.67 10.45 -15.84
N ILE A 106 9.50 9.41 -15.79
CA ILE A 106 10.57 9.25 -14.81
C ILE A 106 11.92 9.44 -15.50
N PRO A 107 12.61 10.58 -15.26
CA PRO A 107 13.96 10.75 -15.79
C PRO A 107 14.94 9.84 -15.04
N ILE A 108 15.76 9.11 -15.79
CA ILE A 108 16.85 8.29 -15.27
C ILE A 108 18.18 8.91 -15.72
N SER A 109 19.15 8.98 -14.81
CA SER A 109 20.52 9.41 -15.13
C SER A 109 21.47 8.22 -15.09
N GLU A 110 22.25 8.01 -16.16
CA GLU A 110 23.32 7.01 -16.21
C GLU A 110 24.55 7.42 -15.39
N GLU A 111 24.72 8.71 -15.11
CA GLU A 111 25.84 9.22 -14.31
C GLU A 111 25.70 8.86 -12.82
N GLN A 112 24.46 8.78 -12.33
CA GLN A 112 24.16 8.33 -10.97
C GLN A 112 24.40 6.82 -10.86
N GLN A 113 25.24 6.40 -9.91
CA GLN A 113 25.58 4.99 -9.70
C GLN A 113 24.61 4.33 -8.73
N GLU A 114 24.26 3.08 -9.02
CA GLU A 114 23.45 2.25 -8.11
C GLU A 114 24.27 1.88 -6.86
N VAL A 115 23.65 1.94 -5.69
CA VAL A 115 24.30 1.56 -4.42
C VAL A 115 24.18 0.05 -4.14
N ASP A 116 25.05 -0.45 -3.26
CA ASP A 116 24.78 -1.72 -2.57
C ASP A 116 23.68 -1.50 -1.52
N VAL A 117 22.47 -1.95 -1.85
CA VAL A 117 21.29 -1.78 -1.00
C VAL A 117 21.47 -2.46 0.37
N VAL A 118 22.14 -3.61 0.44
CA VAL A 118 22.34 -4.33 1.71
C VAL A 118 23.28 -3.54 2.61
N GLU A 119 24.36 -3.00 2.04
CA GLU A 119 25.33 -2.18 2.79
C GLU A 119 24.69 -0.89 3.31
N GLU A 120 23.94 -0.16 2.49
CA GLU A 120 23.27 1.08 2.90
C GLU A 120 22.26 0.85 4.04
N LEU A 121 21.43 -0.20 3.94
CA LEU A 121 20.47 -0.54 4.98
C LEU A 121 21.15 -0.93 6.30
N LYS A 122 22.29 -1.65 6.24
CA LYS A 122 23.10 -1.98 7.44
C LYS A 122 23.72 -0.73 8.05
N ASN A 123 24.35 0.12 7.24
CA ASN A 123 25.00 1.35 7.69
C ASN A 123 24.03 2.30 8.39
N LYS A 124 22.77 2.32 7.96
CA LYS A 124 21.69 3.11 8.56
C LYS A 124 20.94 2.40 9.69
N ASN A 125 21.35 1.18 10.07
CA ASN A 125 20.71 0.37 11.13
C ASN A 125 19.19 0.28 10.96
N VAL A 126 18.75 -0.06 9.74
CA VAL A 126 17.33 -0.05 9.40
C VAL A 126 16.57 -1.15 10.15
N ASP A 127 15.45 -0.78 10.75
CA ASP A 127 14.53 -1.70 11.40
C ASP A 127 13.48 -2.25 10.46
N VAL A 128 12.89 -1.37 9.65
CA VAL A 128 11.80 -1.69 8.75
C VAL A 128 12.04 -1.05 7.38
N THR A 129 11.99 -1.86 6.34
CA THR A 129 12.01 -1.41 4.95
C THR A 129 10.60 -1.44 4.39
N VAL A 130 10.12 -0.30 3.89
CA VAL A 130 8.81 -0.16 3.24
C VAL A 130 9.02 -0.15 1.72
N ILE A 131 8.30 -1.03 1.01
CA ILE A 131 8.40 -1.14 -0.45
C ILE A 131 7.14 -0.54 -1.10
N LEU A 132 7.33 0.52 -1.89
CA LEU A 132 6.33 1.33 -2.59
C LEU A 132 6.70 1.56 -4.06
N LEU A 133 7.20 0.51 -4.71
CA LEU A 133 7.59 0.52 -6.12
C LEU A 133 6.38 0.59 -7.06
N PRO A 134 6.55 0.88 -8.36
CA PRO A 134 5.45 0.81 -9.30
C PRO A 134 4.80 -0.59 -9.36
N THR A 135 3.49 -0.63 -9.59
CA THR A 135 2.76 -1.88 -9.79
C THR A 135 3.35 -2.63 -11.01
N GLY A 136 3.58 -3.93 -10.91
CA GLY A 136 4.21 -4.77 -11.96
C GLY A 136 5.72 -5.00 -11.80
N ALA A 137 6.37 -4.30 -10.87
CA ALA A 137 7.81 -4.41 -10.57
C ALA A 137 8.14 -5.67 -9.74
N HIS A 138 7.87 -6.87 -10.26
CA HIS A 138 7.95 -8.12 -9.51
C HIS A 138 9.39 -8.49 -9.10
N LYS A 139 10.35 -8.38 -10.02
CA LYS A 139 11.77 -8.70 -9.74
C LYS A 139 12.38 -7.67 -8.81
N ALA A 140 12.07 -6.39 -8.99
CA ALA A 140 12.50 -5.32 -8.11
C ALA A 140 11.98 -5.53 -6.69
N VAL A 141 10.67 -5.75 -6.51
CA VAL A 141 10.08 -6.01 -5.17
C VAL A 141 10.77 -7.20 -4.49
N LYS A 142 10.98 -8.30 -5.21
CA LYS A 142 11.69 -9.48 -4.68
C LYS A 142 13.12 -9.15 -4.26
N PHE A 143 13.87 -8.43 -5.10
CA PHE A 143 15.24 -8.01 -4.80
C PHE A 143 15.29 -7.16 -3.52
N TYR A 144 14.50 -6.08 -3.45
CA TYR A 144 14.50 -5.19 -2.30
C TYR A 144 14.03 -5.88 -1.01
N ALA A 145 13.04 -6.79 -1.09
CA ALA A 145 12.63 -7.59 0.06
C ALA A 145 13.76 -8.50 0.55
N MET A 146 14.47 -9.17 -0.38
CA MET A 146 15.60 -10.04 -0.02
C MET A 146 16.78 -9.25 0.56
N SER A 147 17.10 -8.07 0.00
CA SER A 147 18.14 -7.18 0.49
C SER A 147 17.82 -6.62 1.88
N ALA A 148 16.56 -6.27 2.15
CA ALA A 148 16.12 -5.84 3.47
C ALA A 148 16.32 -6.93 4.52
N LEU A 149 15.94 -8.17 4.20
CA LEU A 149 16.18 -9.32 5.07
C LEU A 149 17.68 -9.58 5.30
N ASP A 150 18.51 -9.49 4.26
CA ASP A 150 19.99 -9.61 4.39
C ASP A 150 20.63 -8.52 5.24
N ALA A 151 19.98 -7.35 5.31
CA ALA A 151 20.39 -6.24 6.16
C ALA A 151 19.89 -6.33 7.61
N GLY A 152 19.05 -7.33 7.95
CA GLY A 152 18.46 -7.44 9.28
C GLY A 152 17.21 -6.59 9.50
N ALA A 153 16.56 -6.14 8.41
CA ALA A 153 15.36 -5.31 8.45
C ALA A 153 14.09 -6.12 8.16
N CYS A 154 13.00 -5.81 8.85
CA CYS A 154 11.67 -6.32 8.54
C CYS A 154 11.14 -5.68 7.24
N VAL A 155 10.17 -6.32 6.60
CA VAL A 155 9.62 -5.86 5.31
C VAL A 155 8.14 -5.54 5.42
N VAL A 156 7.76 -4.33 5.02
CA VAL A 156 6.38 -3.91 4.77
C VAL A 156 6.21 -3.73 3.26
N ASN A 157 5.49 -4.63 2.61
CA ASN A 157 5.23 -4.59 1.18
C ASN A 157 3.90 -3.89 0.89
N GLY A 158 3.97 -2.70 0.31
CA GLY A 158 2.80 -1.94 -0.14
C GLY A 158 2.28 -2.40 -1.50
N MET A 159 3.01 -3.24 -2.22
CA MET A 159 2.75 -3.56 -3.63
C MET A 159 2.06 -4.93 -3.83
N PRO A 160 1.34 -5.14 -4.95
CA PRO A 160 0.72 -6.43 -5.28
C PRO A 160 1.69 -7.59 -5.53
N SER A 161 2.94 -7.28 -5.91
CA SER A 161 4.01 -8.27 -6.08
C SER A 161 4.18 -9.12 -4.82
N HIS A 162 4.38 -10.42 -4.99
CA HIS A 162 4.41 -11.36 -3.88
C HIS A 162 5.66 -11.22 -3.00
N VAL A 163 5.43 -10.98 -1.70
CA VAL A 163 6.45 -11.00 -0.64
C VAL A 163 5.98 -11.93 0.47
N ALA A 164 4.80 -11.68 1.03
CA ALA A 164 4.19 -12.55 2.04
C ALA A 164 3.71 -13.90 1.47
N LYS A 165 3.61 -14.00 0.14
CA LYS A 165 3.22 -15.22 -0.59
C LYS A 165 4.36 -15.90 -1.35
N ASP A 166 5.56 -15.33 -1.35
CA ASP A 166 6.74 -15.95 -1.97
C ASP A 166 7.41 -16.90 -0.96
N PRO A 167 7.46 -18.22 -1.22
CA PRO A 167 8.01 -19.20 -0.27
C PRO A 167 9.48 -18.96 0.09
N GLU A 168 10.29 -18.44 -0.83
CA GLU A 168 11.71 -18.18 -0.60
C GLU A 168 11.90 -17.01 0.38
N ILE A 169 11.15 -15.93 0.16
CA ILE A 169 11.19 -14.75 1.03
C ILE A 169 10.65 -15.10 2.42
N VAL A 170 9.53 -15.82 2.48
CA VAL A 170 8.91 -16.26 3.73
C VAL A 170 9.86 -17.14 4.54
N GLN A 171 10.50 -18.13 3.90
CA GLN A 171 11.45 -19.02 4.57
C GLN A 171 12.66 -18.27 5.12
N LYS A 172 13.18 -17.31 4.35
CA LYS A 172 14.31 -16.47 4.79
C LYS A 172 13.92 -15.60 5.98
N ALA A 173 12.77 -14.94 5.93
CA ALA A 173 12.26 -14.10 7.00
C ALA A 173 12.03 -14.89 8.31
N GLN A 174 11.50 -16.12 8.21
CA GLN A 174 11.36 -17.03 9.35
C GLN A 174 12.72 -17.40 9.95
N LYS A 175 13.71 -17.75 9.12
CA LYS A 175 15.05 -18.12 9.57
C LYS A 175 15.78 -16.98 10.29
N LEU A 176 15.53 -15.74 9.88
CA LEU A 176 16.18 -14.54 10.42
C LEU A 176 15.39 -13.88 11.56
N ASN A 177 14.23 -14.43 11.95
CA ASN A 177 13.34 -13.80 12.93
C ASN A 177 12.91 -12.37 12.55
N LEU A 178 12.70 -12.12 11.25
CA LEU A 178 12.28 -10.83 10.69
C LEU A 178 10.86 -10.93 10.14
N SER A 179 10.04 -9.92 10.40
CA SER A 179 8.63 -9.94 9.99
C SER A 179 8.43 -9.53 8.54
N LEU A 180 7.39 -10.11 7.93
CA LEU A 180 6.81 -9.68 6.65
C LEU A 180 5.35 -9.23 6.89
N ILE A 181 5.01 -8.03 6.44
CA ILE A 181 3.63 -7.55 6.30
C ILE A 181 3.39 -7.27 4.82
N GLY A 182 2.35 -7.87 4.24
CA GLY A 182 2.09 -7.87 2.80
C GLY A 182 0.99 -8.85 2.40
N ASP A 183 0.45 -8.81 1.18
CA ASP A 183 0.85 -7.98 0.03
C ASP A 183 -0.28 -7.04 -0.42
N ASP A 184 0.06 -5.92 -1.06
CA ASP A 184 -0.82 -4.82 -1.50
C ASP A 184 -1.50 -4.11 -0.32
N VAL A 185 -1.06 -2.90 0.04
CA VAL A 185 -1.62 -2.20 1.20
C VAL A 185 -3.09 -1.81 0.97
N LYS A 186 -3.94 -1.94 1.99
CA LYS A 186 -5.30 -1.41 1.96
C LYS A 186 -5.27 0.11 2.01
N SER A 187 -6.39 0.70 1.60
CA SER A 187 -6.69 2.09 1.89
C SER A 187 -7.63 2.16 3.10
N GLN A 188 -7.59 3.24 3.87
CA GLN A 188 -8.48 3.43 5.02
C GLN A 188 -9.94 3.42 4.59
N ILE A 189 -10.24 4.17 3.53
CA ILE A 189 -11.57 4.25 2.93
C ILE A 189 -11.41 4.12 1.41
N GLY A 190 -11.52 2.90 0.90
CA GLY A 190 -11.41 2.62 -0.54
C GLY A 190 -12.75 2.33 -1.22
N ALA A 191 -12.79 2.51 -2.55
CA ALA A 191 -13.98 2.17 -3.35
C ALA A 191 -14.38 0.70 -3.16
N THR A 192 -13.41 -0.21 -3.19
CA THR A 192 -13.66 -1.66 -3.04
C THR A 192 -14.31 -2.02 -1.70
N ILE A 193 -13.90 -1.41 -0.57
CA ILE A 193 -14.50 -1.73 0.73
C ILE A 193 -15.92 -1.16 0.84
N ILE A 194 -16.18 0.04 0.32
CA ILE A 194 -17.53 0.62 0.26
C ILE A 194 -18.44 -0.25 -0.60
N HIS A 195 -18.00 -0.57 -1.82
CA HIS A 195 -18.74 -1.38 -2.77
C HIS A 195 -19.08 -2.75 -2.19
N ARG A 196 -18.08 -3.47 -1.67
CA ARG A 196 -18.25 -4.79 -1.05
C ARG A 196 -19.21 -4.75 0.15
N SER A 197 -19.10 -3.72 0.99
CA SER A 197 -19.98 -3.57 2.16
C SER A 197 -21.45 -3.40 1.75
N LEU A 198 -21.71 -2.61 0.71
CA LEU A 198 -23.05 -2.41 0.18
C LEU A 198 -23.56 -3.63 -0.59
N ALA A 199 -22.71 -4.28 -1.37
CA ALA A 199 -23.07 -5.52 -2.06
C ALA A 199 -23.50 -6.60 -1.05
N ASN A 200 -22.77 -6.75 0.05
CA ASN A 200 -23.11 -7.69 1.12
C ASN A 200 -24.38 -7.31 1.91
N LEU A 201 -24.76 -6.03 1.94
CA LEU A 201 -25.98 -5.57 2.61
C LEU A 201 -27.26 -6.13 1.96
N PHE A 202 -27.25 -6.33 0.64
CA PHE A 202 -28.40 -6.88 -0.10
C PHE A 202 -28.82 -8.26 0.42
N PRO A 203 -27.99 -9.32 0.30
CA PRO A 203 -28.36 -10.66 0.76
C PRO A 203 -28.58 -10.70 2.28
N MET A 204 -27.84 -9.89 3.06
CA MET A 204 -28.04 -9.79 4.51
C MET A 204 -29.45 -9.32 4.89
N ARG A 205 -30.14 -8.57 4.02
CA ARG A 205 -31.53 -8.10 4.22
C ARG A 205 -32.56 -8.88 3.40
N GLY A 206 -32.17 -9.98 2.76
CA GLY A 206 -33.04 -10.75 1.87
C GLY A 206 -33.35 -10.03 0.55
N ALA A 207 -32.57 -9.01 0.19
CA ALA A 207 -32.61 -8.39 -1.12
C ALA A 207 -31.66 -9.11 -2.08
N ILE A 208 -31.91 -8.98 -3.39
CA ILE A 208 -31.09 -9.58 -4.44
C ILE A 208 -30.34 -8.45 -5.15
N LEU A 209 -29.02 -8.55 -5.25
CA LEU A 209 -28.21 -7.69 -6.10
C LEU A 209 -28.17 -8.30 -7.50
N ASP A 210 -28.75 -7.63 -8.50
CA ASP A 210 -28.82 -8.15 -9.86
C ASP A 210 -27.62 -7.70 -10.70
N ARG A 211 -27.22 -6.42 -10.58
CA ARG A 211 -26.12 -5.83 -11.36
C ARG A 211 -25.37 -4.79 -10.55
N THR A 212 -24.08 -4.65 -10.81
CA THR A 212 -23.29 -3.58 -10.22
C THR A 212 -22.12 -3.14 -11.07
N ILE A 213 -21.80 -1.84 -11.01
CA ILE A 213 -20.60 -1.27 -11.64
C ILE A 213 -19.79 -0.45 -10.65
N GLN A 214 -18.47 -0.45 -10.85
CA GLN A 214 -17.53 0.48 -10.21
C GLN A 214 -16.56 1.01 -11.24
N LEU A 215 -16.48 2.33 -11.35
CA LEU A 215 -15.60 3.06 -12.26
C LEU A 215 -14.68 3.94 -11.42
N ASP A 216 -13.37 3.76 -11.55
CA ASP A 216 -12.34 4.52 -10.83
C ASP A 216 -11.54 5.41 -11.80
N TRP A 217 -11.19 6.64 -11.44
CA TRP A 217 -10.24 7.48 -12.20
C TRP A 217 -9.35 8.31 -11.27
N GLY A 218 -8.19 8.74 -11.76
CA GLY A 218 -7.23 9.52 -10.97
C GLY A 218 -6.09 10.08 -11.83
N GLY A 219 -5.25 10.91 -11.21
CA GLY A 219 -4.22 11.69 -11.92
C GLY A 219 -2.77 11.46 -11.48
N CYS A 220 -2.50 10.48 -10.61
CA CYS A 220 -1.15 10.19 -10.14
C CYS A 220 -0.42 9.19 -11.04
N SER A 221 0.90 9.07 -10.82
CA SER A 221 1.75 8.15 -11.59
C SER A 221 1.32 6.68 -11.45
N ASP A 222 0.66 6.26 -10.36
CA ASP A 222 0.09 4.91 -10.24
C ASP A 222 -1.02 4.69 -11.28
N PHE A 223 -1.91 5.67 -11.53
CA PHE A 223 -2.93 5.56 -12.57
C PHE A 223 -2.32 5.51 -13.99
N CYS A 224 -1.26 6.29 -14.24
CA CYS A 224 -0.50 6.20 -15.48
C CYS A 224 0.13 4.82 -15.67
N ASN A 225 0.65 4.22 -14.60
CA ASN A 225 1.24 2.89 -14.59
C ASN A 225 0.20 1.78 -14.85
N LEU A 226 -1.04 1.95 -14.37
CA LEU A 226 -2.11 0.94 -14.46
C LEU A 226 -2.78 0.81 -15.83
N LEU A 227 -2.67 1.83 -16.68
CA LEU A 227 -3.33 1.88 -17.98
C LEU A 227 -2.30 1.67 -19.07
N THR A 228 -2.17 0.45 -19.61
CA THR A 228 -1.39 0.20 -20.83
C THR A 228 -2.30 0.24 -22.06
N PRO A 229 -2.12 1.19 -23.00
CA PRO A 229 -2.77 1.13 -24.30
C PRO A 229 -2.26 -0.08 -25.08
N GLN A 230 -3.15 -0.97 -25.51
CA GLN A 230 -2.82 -2.00 -26.48
C GLN A 230 -2.75 -1.40 -27.89
N LYS A 231 -2.05 -2.09 -28.79
CA LYS A 231 -1.96 -1.73 -30.22
C LYS A 231 -3.32 -1.63 -30.91
N ASP A 232 -4.37 -2.24 -30.36
CA ASP A 232 -5.75 -2.19 -30.87
C ASP A 232 -6.61 -1.06 -30.24
N GLY A 233 -6.00 -0.17 -29.46
CA GLY A 233 -6.69 0.96 -28.83
C GLY A 233 -7.45 0.62 -27.55
N LYS A 234 -7.39 -0.64 -27.07
CA LYS A 234 -7.97 -1.02 -25.77
C LYS A 234 -7.01 -0.78 -24.63
N LEU A 235 -7.52 -0.35 -23.48
CA LEU A 235 -6.74 -0.28 -22.24
C LEU A 235 -6.63 -1.70 -21.64
N ARG A 236 -5.41 -2.24 -21.51
CA ARG A 236 -5.15 -3.48 -20.77
C ARG A 236 -4.95 -3.12 -19.30
N TYR A 237 -5.79 -3.69 -18.43
CA TYR A 237 -5.45 -3.81 -17.01
C TYR A 237 -4.28 -4.76 -16.87
N GLU A 238 -3.39 -4.47 -15.92
CA GLU A 238 -2.47 -5.49 -15.42
C GLU A 238 -3.24 -6.79 -15.12
N GLU A 239 -2.71 -7.90 -15.61
CA GLU A 239 -3.38 -9.19 -15.62
C GLU A 239 -3.72 -9.62 -14.18
N GLY A 240 -4.98 -9.95 -13.91
CA GLY A 240 -5.45 -10.36 -12.58
C GLY A 240 -5.98 -9.24 -11.66
N LYS A 241 -5.63 -7.95 -11.84
CA LYS A 241 -6.12 -6.87 -10.94
C LYS A 241 -7.61 -6.56 -11.11
N ARG A 242 -8.13 -6.71 -12.33
CA ARG A 242 -9.57 -6.58 -12.61
C ARG A 242 -10.38 -7.76 -12.06
N GLN A 243 -9.86 -8.98 -12.26
CA GLN A 243 -10.50 -10.21 -11.77
C GLN A 243 -10.55 -10.24 -10.24
N SER A 244 -9.41 -10.01 -9.57
CA SER A 244 -9.33 -9.94 -8.10
C SER A 244 -10.28 -8.91 -7.49
N LYS A 245 -10.39 -7.71 -8.07
CA LYS A 245 -11.36 -6.69 -7.60
C LYS A 245 -12.80 -7.16 -7.76
N THR A 246 -13.14 -7.75 -8.90
CA THR A 246 -14.49 -8.24 -9.19
C THR A 246 -14.86 -9.36 -8.21
N GLU A 247 -13.99 -10.36 -8.08
CA GLU A 247 -14.13 -11.48 -7.15
C GLU A 247 -14.29 -10.99 -5.70
N ALA A 248 -13.50 -10.01 -5.27
CA ALA A 248 -13.58 -9.47 -3.92
C ALA A 248 -14.94 -8.82 -3.59
N VAL A 249 -15.65 -8.27 -4.58
CA VAL A 249 -16.98 -7.66 -4.39
C VAL A 249 -18.08 -8.71 -4.41
N VAL A 250 -18.00 -9.72 -5.27
CA VAL A 250 -19.07 -10.72 -5.46
C VAL A 250 -18.90 -11.99 -4.63
N ALA A 251 -17.77 -12.19 -3.97
CA ALA A 251 -17.40 -13.45 -3.30
C ALA A 251 -18.48 -14.02 -2.35
N ASN A 252 -19.20 -13.15 -1.65
CA ASN A 252 -20.19 -13.55 -0.64
C ASN A 252 -21.64 -13.51 -1.14
N LEU A 253 -21.86 -13.22 -2.42
CA LEU A 253 -23.20 -13.19 -3.00
C LEU A 253 -23.67 -14.61 -3.31
N GLN A 254 -24.91 -14.94 -2.92
CA GLN A 254 -25.53 -16.23 -3.24
C GLN A 254 -25.64 -16.46 -4.76
N ASN A 255 -25.78 -15.37 -5.51
CA ASN A 255 -25.94 -15.36 -6.96
C ASN A 255 -24.66 -14.92 -7.70
N LYS A 256 -23.47 -15.10 -7.08
CA LYS A 256 -22.17 -14.66 -7.62
C LYS A 256 -21.90 -15.08 -9.07
N ASP A 257 -22.44 -16.22 -9.50
CA ASP A 257 -22.22 -16.76 -10.85
C ASP A 257 -23.15 -16.10 -11.90
N THR A 258 -24.13 -15.34 -11.46
CA THR A 258 -25.18 -14.73 -12.30
C THR A 258 -25.28 -13.21 -12.16
N VAL A 259 -24.57 -12.61 -11.20
CA VAL A 259 -24.55 -11.16 -11.01
C VAL A 259 -23.70 -10.51 -12.10
N ASP A 260 -24.25 -9.52 -12.80
CA ASP A 260 -23.44 -8.75 -13.76
C ASP A 260 -22.60 -7.73 -12.98
N CYS A 261 -21.30 -7.98 -12.83
CA CYS A 261 -20.37 -7.10 -12.12
C CYS A 261 -19.28 -6.59 -13.05
N GLN A 262 -19.09 -5.27 -13.09
CA GLN A 262 -17.97 -4.66 -13.80
C GLN A 262 -17.23 -3.65 -12.93
N ILE A 263 -15.95 -3.93 -12.66
CA ILE A 263 -15.05 -3.03 -11.94
C ILE A 263 -13.90 -2.63 -12.86
N SER A 264 -13.70 -1.32 -13.03
CA SER A 264 -12.78 -0.77 -14.02
C SER A 264 -12.17 0.56 -13.55
N ALA A 265 -10.85 0.71 -13.67
CA ALA A 265 -10.22 2.03 -13.73
C ALA A 265 -10.39 2.58 -15.16
N VAL A 266 -11.13 3.67 -15.32
CA VAL A 266 -11.62 4.12 -16.64
C VAL A 266 -10.71 5.13 -17.32
N ASP A 267 -9.92 5.89 -16.57
CA ASP A 267 -9.05 6.92 -17.17
C ASP A 267 -7.91 7.38 -16.25
N TYR A 268 -6.89 8.00 -16.86
CA TYR A 268 -5.83 8.76 -16.23
C TYR A 268 -6.00 10.25 -16.59
N ILE A 269 -6.31 11.07 -15.58
CA ILE A 269 -6.65 12.49 -15.76
C ILE A 269 -5.61 13.34 -14.99
N PRO A 270 -4.53 13.79 -15.64
CA PRO A 270 -3.35 14.36 -14.96
C PRO A 270 -3.66 15.54 -14.03
N PHE A 271 -4.63 16.39 -14.38
CA PHE A 271 -4.94 17.58 -13.57
C PHE A 271 -5.58 17.25 -12.21
N LEU A 272 -6.08 16.03 -12.01
CA LEU A 272 -6.60 15.55 -10.72
C LEU A 272 -5.46 15.27 -9.73
N LYS A 273 -4.21 15.13 -10.20
CA LYS A 273 -3.06 14.82 -9.34
C LYS A 273 -3.34 13.57 -8.49
N ASN A 274 -3.04 13.60 -7.19
CA ASN A 274 -3.23 12.46 -6.29
C ASN A 274 -4.69 12.19 -5.88
N GLN A 275 -5.63 12.98 -6.42
CA GLN A 275 -7.05 12.72 -6.24
C GLN A 275 -7.45 11.46 -6.99
N LYS A 276 -8.30 10.67 -6.33
CA LYS A 276 -8.96 9.52 -6.88
C LYS A 276 -10.45 9.62 -6.62
N GLU A 277 -11.20 9.42 -7.68
CA GLU A 277 -12.64 9.38 -7.63
C GLU A 277 -13.14 8.01 -8.07
N ALA A 278 -14.27 7.62 -7.49
CA ALA A 278 -14.96 6.40 -7.88
C ALA A 278 -16.46 6.63 -7.96
N TYR A 279 -17.08 6.07 -9.00
CA TYR A 279 -18.52 5.94 -9.12
C TYR A 279 -18.91 4.48 -8.97
N MET A 280 -19.91 4.22 -8.12
CA MET A 280 -20.48 2.90 -7.92
C MET A 280 -21.99 2.95 -8.13
N ARG A 281 -22.53 1.95 -8.81
CA ARG A 281 -23.98 1.75 -8.93
C ARG A 281 -24.32 0.30 -8.63
N LEU A 282 -25.22 0.10 -7.67
CA LEU A 282 -25.77 -1.20 -7.31
C LEU A 282 -27.26 -1.21 -7.67
N GLU A 283 -27.68 -2.19 -8.46
CA GLU A 283 -29.07 -2.38 -8.88
C GLU A 283 -29.56 -3.76 -8.44
N GLY A 284 -30.77 -3.82 -7.89
CA GLY A 284 -31.34 -5.08 -7.44
C GLY A 284 -32.82 -5.01 -7.15
N ARG A 285 -33.30 -6.01 -6.41
CA ARG A 285 -34.73 -6.18 -6.06
C ARG A 285 -34.91 -6.38 -4.56
N ILE A 286 -35.92 -5.72 -4.01
CA ILE A 286 -36.34 -5.80 -2.60
C ILE A 286 -37.70 -6.52 -2.48
N PHE A 287 -38.38 -6.38 -1.34
CA PHE A 287 -39.67 -7.01 -1.05
C PHE A 287 -40.66 -6.87 -2.21
N GLY A 288 -41.32 -7.97 -2.59
CA GLY A 288 -42.25 -8.01 -3.72
C GLY A 288 -41.61 -7.89 -5.10
N GLY A 289 -40.28 -7.95 -5.19
CA GLY A 289 -39.54 -7.77 -6.44
C GLY A 289 -39.42 -6.31 -6.89
N ALA A 290 -39.76 -5.35 -6.02
CA ALA A 290 -39.65 -3.93 -6.34
C ALA A 290 -38.17 -3.56 -6.61
N PRO A 291 -37.87 -2.76 -7.64
CA PRO A 291 -36.51 -2.39 -7.97
C PRO A 291 -35.93 -1.43 -6.92
N VAL A 292 -34.65 -1.57 -6.64
CA VAL A 292 -33.86 -0.62 -5.86
C VAL A 292 -32.56 -0.30 -6.60
N ARG A 293 -32.13 0.94 -6.50
CA ARG A 293 -30.84 1.40 -7.02
C ARG A 293 -30.14 2.28 -6.00
N VAL A 294 -28.84 2.08 -5.87
CA VAL A 294 -27.94 2.91 -5.06
C VAL A 294 -26.82 3.42 -5.94
N ASP A 295 -26.72 4.75 -6.05
CA ASP A 295 -25.60 5.44 -6.72
C ASP A 295 -24.73 6.13 -5.69
N ILE A 296 -23.42 5.94 -5.78
CA ILE A 296 -22.44 6.54 -4.87
C ILE A 296 -21.29 7.10 -5.67
N THR A 297 -20.88 8.31 -5.30
CA THR A 297 -19.60 8.89 -5.67
C THR A 297 -18.69 8.95 -4.45
N MET A 298 -17.42 8.66 -4.66
CA MET A 298 -16.39 8.70 -3.63
C MET A 298 -15.24 9.58 -4.14
N PHE A 299 -14.69 10.41 -3.24
CA PHE A 299 -13.49 11.18 -3.46
C PHE A 299 -12.50 10.89 -2.33
N VAL A 300 -11.24 10.63 -2.68
CA VAL A 300 -10.14 10.45 -1.72
C VAL A 300 -8.82 10.99 -2.27
N GLN A 301 -7.88 11.27 -1.35
CA GLN A 301 -6.47 11.49 -1.66
C GLN A 301 -5.75 10.14 -1.53
N ASP A 302 -5.37 9.51 -2.65
CA ASP A 302 -5.03 8.07 -2.66
C ASP A 302 -3.76 7.75 -1.84
N GLY A 303 -2.76 8.64 -1.89
CA GLY A 303 -1.54 8.54 -1.10
C GLY A 303 -1.80 8.60 0.40
N ASN A 304 -2.54 9.63 0.85
CA ASN A 304 -2.92 9.80 2.26
C ASN A 304 -3.80 8.65 2.77
N ASN A 305 -4.64 8.09 1.91
CA ASN A 305 -5.55 7.01 2.25
C ASN A 305 -4.81 5.70 2.58
N SER A 306 -3.53 5.56 2.22
CA SER A 306 -2.71 4.39 2.53
C SER A 306 -1.63 4.67 3.58
N ALA A 307 -1.20 5.94 3.71
CA ALA A 307 -0.09 6.35 4.60
C ALA A 307 -0.28 5.92 6.07
N GLY A 308 -1.48 6.09 6.63
CA GLY A 308 -1.77 5.70 8.01
C GLY A 308 -1.63 4.18 8.25
N ILE A 309 -2.07 3.37 7.29
CA ILE A 309 -1.96 1.91 7.35
C ILE A 309 -0.49 1.46 7.28
N ILE A 310 0.33 2.14 6.48
CA ILE A 310 1.77 1.88 6.41
C ILE A 310 2.46 2.27 7.71
N ALA A 311 2.10 3.42 8.30
CA ALA A 311 2.64 3.84 9.60
C ALA A 311 2.32 2.79 10.70
N ASP A 312 1.11 2.24 10.71
CA ASP A 312 0.73 1.16 11.63
C ASP A 312 1.52 -0.12 11.35
N SER A 313 1.71 -0.47 10.08
CA SER A 313 2.49 -1.64 9.67
C SER A 313 3.96 -1.55 10.10
N ILE A 314 4.56 -0.35 10.03
CA ILE A 314 5.92 -0.08 10.52
C ILE A 314 5.99 -0.37 12.02
N ARG A 315 5.07 0.20 12.80
CA ARG A 315 5.05 0.05 14.26
C ARG A 315 4.82 -1.39 14.69
N VAL A 316 3.91 -2.10 14.02
CA VAL A 316 3.63 -3.52 14.26
C VAL A 316 4.83 -4.40 13.85
N SER A 317 5.53 -4.08 12.76
CA SER A 317 6.77 -4.78 12.38
C SER A 317 7.85 -4.60 13.43
N LYS A 318 8.00 -3.40 14.02
CA LYS A 318 8.96 -3.21 15.11
C LYS A 318 8.60 -4.02 16.35
N ILE A 319 7.31 -4.11 16.71
CA ILE A 319 6.85 -5.00 17.80
C ILE A 319 7.28 -6.45 17.53
N ALA A 320 7.12 -6.93 16.30
CA ALA A 320 7.54 -8.29 15.93
C ALA A 320 9.06 -8.47 16.01
N LYS A 321 9.82 -7.49 15.50
CA LYS A 321 11.30 -7.49 15.55
C LYS A 321 11.80 -7.58 17.00
N ASP A 322 11.25 -6.79 17.90
CA ASP A 322 11.65 -6.76 19.32
C ASP A 322 11.23 -8.03 20.09
N ARG A 323 10.30 -8.81 19.54
CA ARG A 323 9.88 -10.12 20.04
C ARG A 323 10.54 -11.29 19.32
N GLU A 324 11.44 -11.02 18.38
CA GLU A 324 12.11 -12.02 17.54
C GLU A 324 11.11 -12.91 16.76
N ILE A 325 9.99 -12.33 16.30
CA ILE A 325 8.95 -13.04 15.56
C ILE A 325 9.18 -12.87 14.05
N GLY A 326 9.61 -13.95 13.40
CA GLY A 326 9.90 -13.99 11.97
C GLY A 326 8.78 -14.52 11.07
N GLY A 327 8.93 -14.26 9.77
CA GLY A 327 7.99 -14.69 8.73
C GLY A 327 6.78 -13.78 8.60
N VAL A 328 5.71 -14.28 8.00
CA VAL A 328 4.50 -13.47 7.78
C VAL A 328 3.77 -13.23 9.09
N LEU A 329 3.49 -11.96 9.40
CA LEU A 329 2.57 -11.58 10.47
C LEU A 329 1.15 -11.69 9.96
N GLN A 330 0.58 -12.88 10.03
CA GLN A 330 -0.74 -13.20 9.48
C GLN A 330 -1.82 -12.24 9.98
N SER A 331 -1.80 -11.91 11.28
CA SER A 331 -2.76 -11.02 11.90
C SER A 331 -2.68 -9.60 11.35
N ALA A 332 -1.48 -9.10 11.09
CA ALA A 332 -1.25 -7.79 10.49
C ALA A 332 -1.59 -7.78 9.00
N SER A 333 -1.10 -8.76 8.23
CA SER A 333 -1.39 -8.87 6.80
C SER A 333 -2.88 -8.94 6.51
N SER A 334 -3.65 -9.77 7.23
CA SER A 334 -5.11 -9.89 7.01
C SER A 334 -5.85 -8.57 7.22
N PHE A 335 -5.37 -7.74 8.15
CA PHE A 335 -6.00 -6.46 8.46
C PHE A 335 -5.53 -5.34 7.53
N PHE A 336 -4.22 -5.22 7.28
CA PHE A 336 -3.61 -4.10 6.55
C PHE A 336 -3.51 -4.30 5.04
N ASN A 337 -3.60 -5.53 4.52
CA ASN A 337 -3.32 -5.83 3.11
C ASN A 337 -4.52 -6.39 2.34
N LYS A 338 -4.59 -6.12 1.03
CA LYS A 338 -5.66 -6.59 0.15
C LYS A 338 -5.50 -8.06 -0.22
N HIS A 339 -4.27 -8.56 -0.28
CA HIS A 339 -3.96 -9.93 -0.68
C HIS A 339 -3.11 -10.68 0.37
N PRO A 340 -3.58 -10.79 1.63
CA PRO A 340 -2.90 -11.58 2.67
C PRO A 340 -2.85 -13.09 2.29
N PRO A 341 -1.99 -13.90 2.93
CA PRO A 341 -2.03 -15.35 2.76
C PRO A 341 -3.36 -15.98 3.22
N GLU A 342 -3.85 -15.62 4.41
CA GLU A 342 -5.20 -15.92 4.89
C GLU A 342 -6.12 -14.69 4.80
N GLN A 343 -7.17 -14.76 3.98
CA GLN A 343 -8.19 -13.71 3.92
C GLN A 343 -9.17 -13.85 5.08
N LEU A 344 -9.34 -12.78 5.86
CA LEU A 344 -10.29 -12.72 6.97
C LEU A 344 -11.30 -11.59 6.78
N GLU A 345 -12.43 -11.73 7.45
CA GLU A 345 -13.36 -10.60 7.65
C GLU A 345 -12.66 -9.51 8.47
N ASP A 346 -12.84 -8.24 8.08
CA ASP A 346 -12.09 -7.11 8.66
C ASP A 346 -12.26 -7.01 10.19
N ARG A 347 -13.43 -7.36 10.74
CA ARG A 347 -13.67 -7.41 12.19
C ARG A 347 -12.79 -8.46 12.88
N ILE A 348 -12.71 -9.66 12.32
CA ILE A 348 -11.91 -10.77 12.86
C ILE A 348 -10.42 -10.44 12.71
N ALA A 349 -10.02 -9.91 11.55
CA ALA A 349 -8.66 -9.47 11.29
C ALA A 349 -8.21 -8.41 12.31
N LYS A 350 -9.06 -7.41 12.60
CA LYS A 350 -8.78 -6.39 13.63
C LYS A 350 -8.60 -7.03 15.01
N GLN A 351 -9.47 -7.95 15.40
CA GLN A 351 -9.36 -8.65 16.68
C GLN A 351 -8.04 -9.41 16.80
N ARG A 352 -7.67 -10.21 15.78
CA ARG A 352 -6.41 -10.97 15.78
C ARG A 352 -5.18 -10.06 15.83
N LEU A 353 -5.23 -8.92 15.13
CA LEU A 353 -4.17 -7.90 15.20
C LEU A 353 -4.01 -7.34 16.62
N VAL A 354 -5.12 -7.00 17.30
CA VAL A 354 -5.06 -6.51 18.69
C VAL A 354 -4.52 -7.60 19.62
N GLU A 355 -4.95 -8.86 19.46
CA GLU A 355 -4.39 -9.99 20.22
C GLU A 355 -2.87 -10.13 20.01
N PHE A 356 -2.38 -9.95 18.78
CA PHE A 356 -0.95 -9.93 18.49
C PHE A 356 -0.27 -8.76 19.20
N ILE A 357 -0.80 -7.54 19.08
CA ILE A 357 -0.24 -6.34 19.73
C ILE A 357 -0.14 -6.56 21.24
N GLU A 358 -1.17 -7.12 21.87
CA GLU A 358 -1.21 -7.42 23.32
C GLU A 358 -0.34 -8.62 23.74
N GLY A 359 0.26 -9.35 22.80
CA GLY A 359 1.08 -10.54 23.08
C GLY A 359 0.26 -11.79 23.42
N LYS A 360 -1.04 -11.79 23.14
CA LYS A 360 -1.96 -12.93 23.32
C LYS A 360 -1.93 -13.90 22.13
N ARG A 361 -1.26 -13.53 21.04
CA ARG A 361 -1.11 -14.28 19.80
C ARG A 361 0.30 -14.13 19.25
N GLU A 362 0.83 -15.20 18.64
CA GLU A 362 2.19 -15.20 18.10
C GLU A 362 2.32 -14.45 16.77
N ARG A 363 1.41 -14.63 15.80
CA ARG A 363 1.52 -14.04 14.44
C ARG A 363 0.20 -13.60 13.85
#